data_AF-A0A2E2INC6-F1
#
_entry.id   AF-A0A2E2INC6-F1
#
_cell.length_a   1.000
_cell.length_b   1.000
_cell.length_c   1.000
_cell.angle_alpha   90.00
_cell.angle_beta   90.00
_cell.angle_gamma   90.00
#
_symmetry.space_group_name_H-M   'P 1'
#
loop_
_entity.id
_entity.type
_entity.pdbx_description
1 polymer ?
#
loop_
_entity_poly.entity_id
_entity_poly.type
_entity_poly.pdbx_seq_one_letter_code
_entity_poly.pdbx_strand_id
1 'polypeptide(L)'
;MVTGLYRDHAVVEINGQQHFLSVDQQTPEGVTLISANSSQAILEVAGKRGVFELNNRVGGVYSAPPEMPVVSIWPTNGMYLTSGSVNGFTVDFVVDTGASVIALNGKTAKRLGLNYLDAKQISVRTASGVELAYSLQLETVQLGDISLNNVAAVVIDGPEPQRALLGMSFLNAFDMERKGERMDLRRKF
;
A
#
# COMPACT_ATOMS: atom_id res chain seq x y z
N MET A 1 31.47 8.11 3.08
CA MET A 1 30.71 6.89 3.44
C MET A 1 29.54 7.29 4.31
N VAL A 2 28.44 6.54 4.32
CA VAL A 2 27.32 6.81 5.24
C VAL A 2 27.62 6.14 6.59
N THR A 3 27.60 6.94 7.65
CA THR A 3 27.92 6.52 9.02
C THR A 3 26.71 6.55 9.96
N GLY A 4 25.60 7.15 9.52
CA GLY A 4 24.34 7.19 10.27
C GLY A 4 23.14 7.43 9.35
N LEU A 5 22.01 6.82 9.67
CA LEU A 5 20.78 6.89 8.89
C LEU A 5 19.56 7.04 9.78
N TYR A 6 18.73 8.03 9.47
CA TYR A 6 17.49 8.33 10.17
C TYR A 6 16.41 8.68 9.14
N ARG A 7 15.16 8.81 9.59
CA ARG A 7 14.10 9.38 8.74
C ARG A 7 14.50 10.80 8.33
N ASP A 8 14.58 11.02 7.02
CA ASP A 8 14.89 12.30 6.37
C ASP A 8 16.27 12.90 6.70
N HIS A 9 17.16 12.14 7.35
CA HIS A 9 18.49 12.59 7.70
C HIS A 9 19.56 11.51 7.49
N ALA A 10 20.75 11.93 7.09
CA ALA A 10 21.91 11.06 6.98
C ALA A 10 23.16 11.70 7.60
N VAL A 11 24.00 10.89 8.20
CA VAL A 11 25.37 11.27 8.57
C VAL A 11 26.31 10.69 7.53
N VAL A 12 27.06 11.57 6.87
CA VAL A 12 28.03 11.19 5.86
C VAL A 12 29.42 11.63 6.30
N GLU A 13 30.41 10.75 6.12
CA GLU A 13 31.81 11.10 6.30
C GLU A 13 32.48 11.32 4.94
N ILE A 14 33.02 12.52 4.73
CA ILE A 14 33.70 12.97 3.51
C ILE A 14 35.05 13.52 3.93
N ASN A 15 36.14 13.02 3.33
CA ASN A 15 37.51 13.45 3.66
C ASN A 15 37.85 13.39 5.17
N GLY A 16 37.26 12.45 5.91
CA GLY A 16 37.45 12.31 7.36
C GLY A 16 36.65 13.31 8.21
N GLN A 17 35.81 14.15 7.61
CA GLN A 17 34.87 15.03 8.30
C GLN A 17 33.45 14.50 8.19
N GLN A 18 32.73 14.51 9.31
CA GLN A 18 31.32 14.13 9.35
C GLN A 18 30.43 15.33 9.05
N HIS A 19 29.45 15.10 8.19
CA HIS A 19 28.39 16.04 7.85
C HIS A 19 27.04 15.42 8.20
N PHE A 20 26.22 16.19 8.92
CA PHE A 20 24.83 15.85 9.16
C PHE A 20 23.99 16.55 8.08
N LEU A 21 23.21 15.78 7.33
CA LEU A 21 22.42 16.26 6.20
C LEU A 21 20.93 16.01 6.45
N SER A 22 20.11 17.04 6.24
CA SER A 22 18.68 16.92 5.96
C SER A 22 18.43 16.80 4.45
N VAL A 23 17.26 16.30 4.04
CA VAL A 23 16.86 16.23 2.62
C VAL A 23 17.01 17.61 1.96
N ASP A 24 17.53 17.62 0.72
CA ASP A 24 17.89 18.79 -0.10
C ASP A 24 19.07 19.62 0.38
N GLN A 25 19.72 19.25 1.49
CA GLN A 25 20.94 19.89 1.95
C GLN A 25 22.17 19.37 1.18
N GLN A 26 23.05 20.30 0.82
CA GLN A 26 24.32 20.01 0.15
C GLN A 26 25.52 20.28 1.06
N THR A 27 26.50 19.38 1.07
CA THR A 27 27.79 19.60 1.74
C THR A 27 28.70 20.52 0.91
N PRO A 28 29.71 21.17 1.52
CA PRO A 28 30.71 21.96 0.78
C PRO A 28 31.45 21.17 -0.32
N GLU A 29 31.56 19.84 -0.17
CA GLU A 29 32.18 18.93 -1.14
C GLU A 29 31.23 18.54 -2.30
N GLY A 30 30.02 19.11 -2.33
CA GLY A 30 29.06 18.94 -3.41
C GLY A 30 28.22 17.67 -3.30
N VAL A 31 28.07 17.10 -2.10
CA VAL A 31 27.20 15.94 -1.85
C VAL A 31 25.84 16.41 -1.36
N THR A 32 24.77 16.10 -2.09
CA THR A 32 23.39 16.47 -1.72
C THR A 32 22.61 15.27 -1.23
N LEU A 33 21.87 15.39 -0.13
CA LEU A 33 20.94 14.34 0.31
C LEU A 33 19.61 14.46 -0.44
N ILE A 34 19.22 13.43 -1.18
CA ILE A 34 17.95 13.39 -1.93
C ILE A 34 16.84 12.72 -1.12
N SER A 35 17.15 11.65 -0.38
CA SER A 35 16.22 11.01 0.56
C SER A 35 16.96 10.11 1.54
N ALA A 36 16.40 9.87 2.73
CA ALA A 36 16.94 8.93 3.71
C ALA A 36 15.85 8.24 4.53
N ASN A 37 16.06 6.97 4.84
CA ASN A 37 15.31 6.22 5.84
C ASN A 37 16.30 5.50 6.79
N SER A 38 15.81 4.60 7.64
CA SER A 38 16.67 3.88 8.60
C SER A 38 17.60 2.83 7.99
N SER A 39 17.47 2.48 6.71
CA SER A 39 18.28 1.46 6.03
C SER A 39 19.14 1.99 4.89
N GLN A 40 18.72 3.04 4.19
CA GLN A 40 19.43 3.63 3.05
C GLN A 40 19.29 5.15 2.94
N ALA A 41 20.24 5.79 2.26
CA ALA A 41 20.15 7.16 1.76
C ALA A 41 20.45 7.24 0.26
N ILE A 42 19.77 8.14 -0.44
CA ILE A 42 20.08 8.53 -1.81
C ILE A 42 20.89 9.83 -1.75
N LEU A 43 22.13 9.80 -2.24
CA LEU A 43 23.01 10.96 -2.28
C LEU A 43 23.35 11.32 -3.73
N GLU A 44 23.30 12.59 -4.09
CA GLU A 44 23.81 13.09 -5.35
C GLU A 44 25.26 13.56 -5.19
N VAL A 45 26.17 13.00 -5.99
CA VAL A 45 27.60 13.33 -6.00
C VAL A 45 27.99 13.65 -7.44
N ALA A 46 28.47 14.87 -7.70
CA ALA A 46 28.85 15.32 -9.04
C ALA A 46 27.75 15.09 -10.10
N GLY A 47 26.49 15.37 -9.73
CA GLY A 47 25.32 15.22 -10.60
C GLY A 47 24.85 13.78 -10.81
N LYS A 48 25.39 12.81 -10.07
CA LYS A 48 25.00 11.39 -10.12
C LYS A 48 24.47 10.94 -8.75
N ARG A 49 23.24 10.40 -8.69
CA ARG A 49 22.53 9.93 -7.47
C ARG A 49 22.78 8.48 -6.98
N GLY A 50 23.76 8.21 -6.12
CA GLY A 50 23.97 6.85 -5.58
C GLY A 50 23.03 6.46 -4.43
N VAL A 51 22.76 5.16 -4.27
CA VAL A 51 22.16 4.59 -3.04
C VAL A 51 23.27 4.15 -2.11
N PHE A 52 23.15 4.48 -0.82
CA PHE A 52 24.14 4.19 0.20
C PHE A 52 23.47 3.59 1.43
N GLU A 53 23.91 2.40 1.81
CA GLU A 53 23.47 1.71 3.03
C GLU A 53 24.45 1.96 4.18
N LEU A 54 23.98 1.78 5.42
CA LEU A 54 24.83 1.89 6.61
C LEU A 54 25.93 0.82 6.54
N ASN A 55 27.20 1.24 6.67
CA ASN A 55 28.39 0.38 6.73
C ASN A 55 28.81 -0.35 5.44
N ASN A 56 28.21 -0.08 4.26
CA ASN A 56 28.64 -0.73 3.02
C ASN A 56 29.45 0.20 2.09
N ARG A 57 30.57 -0.30 1.54
CA ARG A 57 31.41 0.43 0.56
C ARG A 57 30.87 0.14 -0.86
N VAL A 58 30.64 1.22 -1.60
CA VAL A 58 30.11 1.31 -2.98
C VAL A 58 30.53 0.16 -3.90
N GLY A 59 29.55 -0.42 -4.61
CA GLY A 59 29.78 -1.31 -5.74
C GLY A 59 28.48 -1.76 -6.41
N GLY A 60 27.67 -0.84 -6.94
CA GLY A 60 26.44 -1.23 -7.63
C GLY A 60 25.90 -0.12 -8.52
N VAL A 61 25.70 -0.45 -9.79
CA VAL A 61 24.89 0.32 -10.73
C VAL A 61 23.55 0.66 -10.09
N TYR A 62 23.06 1.86 -10.38
CA TYR A 62 21.80 2.40 -9.90
C TYR A 62 20.70 1.39 -10.23
N SER A 63 20.14 0.76 -9.22
CA SER A 63 18.73 0.43 -9.26
C SER A 63 18.08 1.55 -8.46
N ALA A 64 17.20 2.33 -9.09
CA ALA A 64 16.31 3.17 -8.30
C ALA A 64 15.72 2.29 -7.18
N PRO A 65 15.55 2.80 -5.94
CA PRO A 65 14.74 2.09 -4.97
C PRO A 65 13.47 1.66 -5.72
N PRO A 66 13.05 0.38 -5.66
CA PRO A 66 11.82 -0.02 -6.32
C PRO A 66 10.77 0.99 -5.89
N GLU A 67 10.20 1.73 -6.84
CA GLU A 67 9.12 2.66 -6.53
C GLU A 67 8.12 1.86 -5.70
N MET A 68 7.83 2.33 -4.48
CA MET A 68 6.84 1.65 -3.67
C MET A 68 5.59 1.55 -4.52
N PRO A 69 5.03 0.34 -4.74
CA PRO A 69 3.94 0.19 -5.66
C PRO A 69 2.82 1.17 -5.29
N VAL A 70 2.40 1.96 -6.28
CA VAL A 70 1.31 2.92 -6.12
C VAL A 70 0.17 2.47 -7.01
N VAL A 71 -1.00 2.27 -6.42
CA VAL A 71 -2.22 2.04 -7.19
C VAL A 71 -2.92 3.39 -7.33
N SER A 72 -2.96 3.90 -8.55
CA SER A 72 -3.66 5.15 -8.87
C SER A 72 -5.03 4.86 -9.47
N ILE A 73 -6.08 5.40 -8.83
CA ILE A 73 -7.47 5.13 -9.15
C ILE A 73 -8.15 6.45 -9.52
N TRP A 74 -8.79 6.48 -10.69
CA TRP A 74 -9.63 7.60 -11.12
C TRP A 74 -11.10 7.32 -10.79
N PRO A 75 -11.87 8.32 -10.35
CA PRO A 75 -13.26 8.11 -10.00
C PRO A 75 -14.10 7.93 -11.26
N THR A 76 -15.13 7.10 -11.16
CA THR A 76 -16.19 6.92 -12.16
C THR A 76 -17.52 7.18 -11.46
N ASN A 77 -18.26 8.19 -11.90
CA ASN A 77 -19.52 8.63 -11.27
C ASN A 77 -19.39 8.87 -9.75
N GLY A 78 -18.26 9.48 -9.32
CA GLY A 78 -17.98 9.78 -7.92
C GLY A 78 -17.49 8.58 -7.08
N MET A 79 -17.39 7.38 -7.66
CA MET A 79 -16.87 6.18 -6.98
C MET A 79 -15.48 5.83 -7.48
N TYR A 80 -14.58 5.43 -6.57
CA TYR A 80 -13.27 4.89 -6.94
C TYR A 80 -13.39 3.41 -7.22
N LEU A 81 -13.30 3.04 -8.50
CA LEU A 81 -13.42 1.68 -8.97
C LEU A 81 -12.05 1.11 -9.27
N THR A 82 -11.79 -0.10 -8.81
CA THR A 82 -10.50 -0.74 -9.07
C THR A 82 -10.66 -2.24 -9.24
N SER A 83 -9.77 -2.85 -10.03
CA SER A 83 -9.77 -4.30 -10.25
C SER A 83 -8.62 -4.91 -9.47
N GLY A 84 -8.90 -6.00 -8.78
CA GLY A 84 -7.93 -6.77 -8.00
C GLY A 84 -8.19 -8.26 -8.12
N SER A 85 -7.57 -9.04 -7.25
CA SER A 85 -7.86 -10.46 -7.14
C SER A 85 -8.13 -10.88 -5.70
N VAL A 86 -8.98 -11.89 -5.54
CA VAL A 86 -9.24 -12.58 -4.28
C VAL A 86 -8.98 -14.06 -4.54
N ASN A 87 -8.06 -14.65 -3.78
CA ASN A 87 -7.64 -16.04 -3.92
C ASN A 87 -7.31 -16.40 -5.39
N GLY A 88 -6.67 -15.47 -6.12
CA GLY A 88 -6.29 -15.64 -7.52
C GLY A 88 -7.38 -15.35 -8.57
N PHE A 89 -8.62 -15.05 -8.16
CA PHE A 89 -9.72 -14.73 -9.07
C PHE A 89 -9.98 -13.24 -9.15
N THR A 90 -10.20 -12.72 -10.36
CA THR A 90 -10.45 -11.29 -10.60
C THR A 90 -11.76 -10.82 -9.96
N VAL A 91 -11.68 -9.69 -9.26
CA VAL A 91 -12.81 -9.01 -8.60
C VAL A 91 -12.69 -7.52 -8.84
N ASP A 92 -13.81 -6.90 -9.25
CA ASP A 92 -13.92 -5.45 -9.27
C ASP A 92 -14.46 -4.94 -7.94
N PHE A 93 -13.78 -3.94 -7.42
CA PHE A 93 -14.04 -3.32 -6.14
C PHE A 93 -14.48 -1.86 -6.29
N VAL A 94 -15.29 -1.43 -5.33
CA VAL A 94 -15.45 -0.02 -4.97
C VAL A 94 -14.62 0.24 -3.73
N VAL A 95 -13.75 1.25 -3.75
CA VAL A 95 -13.03 1.68 -2.54
C VAL A 95 -14.04 2.30 -1.57
N ASP A 96 -14.17 1.71 -0.39
CA ASP A 96 -15.14 2.14 0.61
C ASP A 96 -14.49 2.25 1.99
N THR A 97 -14.11 3.46 2.37
CA THR A 97 -13.53 3.75 3.70
C THR A 97 -14.56 3.69 4.83
N GLY A 98 -15.86 3.61 4.51
CA GLY A 98 -16.95 3.42 5.47
C GLY A 98 -17.17 1.95 5.83
N ALA A 99 -16.73 1.02 5.00
CA ALA A 99 -16.77 -0.41 5.27
C ALA A 99 -15.59 -0.83 6.17
N SER A 100 -15.88 -1.43 7.33
CA SER A 100 -14.84 -1.89 8.26
C SER A 100 -14.01 -3.07 7.72
N VAL A 101 -14.63 -3.88 6.86
CA VAL A 101 -14.03 -5.08 6.25
C VAL A 101 -14.41 -5.16 4.77
N ILE A 102 -13.72 -6.01 3.99
CA ILE A 102 -14.16 -6.33 2.64
C ILE A 102 -15.56 -6.95 2.70
N ALA A 103 -16.47 -6.48 1.85
CA ALA A 103 -17.83 -7.02 1.74
C ALA A 103 -18.09 -7.58 0.35
N LEU A 104 -18.58 -8.81 0.30
CA LEU A 104 -18.95 -9.52 -0.93
C LEU A 104 -20.43 -9.92 -0.86
N ASN A 105 -21.09 -10.02 -2.00
CA ASN A 105 -22.38 -10.69 -2.08
C ASN A 105 -22.23 -12.20 -2.29
N GLY A 106 -23.27 -12.98 -1.99
CA GLY A 106 -23.26 -14.44 -2.11
C GLY A 106 -22.93 -14.93 -3.53
N LYS A 107 -23.39 -14.22 -4.57
CA LYS A 107 -23.07 -14.54 -5.98
C LYS A 107 -21.56 -14.46 -6.25
N THR A 108 -20.92 -13.40 -5.78
CA THR A 108 -19.48 -13.20 -5.94
C THR A 108 -18.71 -14.23 -5.12
N ALA A 109 -19.10 -14.47 -3.87
CA ALA A 109 -18.45 -15.47 -3.02
C ALA A 109 -18.45 -16.87 -3.66
N LYS A 110 -19.58 -17.30 -4.23
CA LYS A 110 -19.69 -18.58 -4.97
C LYS A 110 -18.79 -18.62 -6.20
N ARG A 111 -18.72 -17.53 -6.98
CA ARG A 111 -17.82 -17.41 -8.14
C ARG A 111 -16.35 -17.53 -7.75
N LEU A 112 -15.99 -17.06 -6.56
CA LEU A 112 -14.64 -17.12 -6.00
C LEU A 112 -14.33 -18.45 -5.28
N GLY A 113 -15.27 -19.41 -5.25
CA GLY A 113 -15.09 -20.69 -4.56
C GLY A 113 -15.08 -20.59 -3.04
N LEU A 114 -15.65 -19.53 -2.45
CA LEU A 114 -15.68 -19.32 -1.01
C LEU A 114 -16.83 -20.11 -0.37
N ASN A 115 -16.51 -21.07 0.50
CA ASN A 115 -17.48 -21.84 1.28
C ASN A 115 -17.94 -21.05 2.52
N TYR A 116 -18.72 -19.99 2.29
CA TYR A 116 -19.12 -19.06 3.37
C TYR A 116 -20.30 -19.55 4.21
N LEU A 117 -21.09 -20.51 3.73
CA LEU A 117 -22.30 -20.97 4.43
C LEU A 117 -22.00 -21.72 5.74
N ASP A 118 -20.82 -22.32 5.86
CA ASP A 118 -20.36 -22.97 7.10
C ASP A 118 -19.65 -21.98 8.04
N ALA A 119 -19.48 -20.73 7.62
CA ALA A 119 -18.79 -19.72 8.39
C ALA A 119 -19.69 -19.10 9.48
N LYS A 120 -19.07 -18.37 10.40
CA LYS A 120 -19.79 -17.75 11.52
C LYS A 120 -20.76 -16.68 11.01
N GLN A 121 -22.03 -16.89 11.26
CA GLN A 121 -23.08 -15.91 11.00
C GLN A 121 -22.97 -14.72 11.97
N ILE A 122 -23.08 -13.52 11.44
CA ILE A 122 -23.01 -12.24 12.17
C ILE A 122 -24.05 -11.27 11.63
N SER A 123 -24.37 -10.23 12.41
CA SER A 123 -25.14 -9.09 11.92
C SER A 123 -24.21 -7.96 11.52
N VAL A 124 -24.43 -7.38 10.36
CA VAL A 124 -23.69 -6.21 9.86
C VAL A 124 -24.66 -5.05 9.65
N ARG A 125 -24.18 -3.83 9.81
CA ARG A 125 -24.95 -2.61 9.51
C ARG A 125 -24.50 -2.08 8.15
N THR A 126 -25.42 -2.00 7.22
CA THR A 126 -25.26 -1.44 5.88
C THR A 126 -26.05 -0.12 5.77
N ALA A 127 -25.98 0.53 4.61
CA ALA A 127 -26.83 1.67 4.29
C ALA A 127 -28.33 1.29 4.24
N SER A 128 -28.64 0.03 3.91
CA SER A 128 -30.01 -0.48 3.79
C SER A 128 -30.60 -0.93 5.14
N GLY A 129 -29.78 -1.05 6.19
CA GLY A 129 -30.21 -1.45 7.52
C GLY A 129 -29.28 -2.47 8.17
N VAL A 130 -29.82 -3.31 9.04
CA VAL A 130 -29.08 -4.42 9.63
C VAL A 130 -29.35 -5.67 8.78
N GLU A 131 -28.28 -6.30 8.33
CA GLU A 131 -28.32 -7.48 7.46
C GLU A 131 -27.56 -8.64 8.09
N LEU A 132 -27.91 -9.85 7.65
CA LEU A 132 -27.23 -11.07 8.04
C LEU A 132 -26.04 -11.30 7.10
N ALA A 133 -24.89 -11.62 7.68
CA ALA A 133 -23.68 -11.91 6.91
C ALA A 133 -22.89 -13.06 7.53
N TYR A 134 -21.93 -13.56 6.77
CA TYR A 134 -21.04 -14.65 7.16
C TYR A 134 -19.61 -14.12 7.21
N SER A 135 -18.96 -14.24 8.37
CA SER A 135 -17.60 -13.75 8.59
C SER A 135 -16.57 -14.80 8.21
N LEU A 136 -15.59 -14.42 7.40
CA LEU A 136 -14.53 -15.28 6.90
C LEU A 136 -13.22 -14.50 6.71
N GLN A 137 -12.15 -15.23 6.41
CA GLN A 137 -10.89 -14.65 5.97
C GLN A 137 -10.62 -15.03 4.52
N LEU A 138 -10.19 -14.05 3.74
CA LEU A 138 -9.69 -14.26 2.39
C LEU A 138 -8.21 -14.62 2.49
N GLU A 139 -7.80 -15.68 1.80
CA GLU A 139 -6.43 -16.19 1.87
C GLU A 139 -5.45 -15.16 1.34
N THR A 140 -5.78 -14.59 0.17
CA THR A 140 -5.00 -13.54 -0.47
C THR A 140 -5.91 -12.54 -1.15
N VAL A 141 -5.65 -11.25 -0.92
CA VAL A 141 -6.27 -10.15 -1.67
C VAL A 141 -5.16 -9.33 -2.31
N GLN A 142 -5.27 -9.08 -3.60
CA GLN A 142 -4.26 -8.35 -4.36
C GLN A 142 -4.86 -7.14 -5.07
N LEU A 143 -4.12 -6.05 -5.06
CA LEU A 143 -4.39 -4.84 -5.81
C LEU A 143 -3.09 -4.33 -6.46
N GLY A 144 -3.02 -4.37 -7.79
CA GLY A 144 -1.76 -4.16 -8.51
C GLY A 144 -0.68 -5.14 -8.03
N ASP A 145 0.51 -4.63 -7.71
CA ASP A 145 1.63 -5.44 -7.20
C ASP A 145 1.56 -5.68 -5.67
N ILE A 146 0.50 -5.21 -5.00
CA ILE A 146 0.37 -5.29 -3.55
C ILE A 146 -0.58 -6.41 -3.18
N SER A 147 -0.08 -7.37 -2.42
CA SER A 147 -0.83 -8.52 -1.95
C SER A 147 -0.80 -8.59 -0.42
N LEU A 148 -1.98 -8.80 0.18
CA LEU A 148 -2.16 -9.05 1.60
C LEU A 148 -2.75 -10.44 1.79
N ASN A 149 -2.32 -11.12 2.86
CA ASN A 149 -2.83 -12.43 3.24
C ASN A 149 -3.76 -12.32 4.44
N ASN A 150 -4.65 -13.29 4.60
CA ASN A 150 -5.52 -13.42 5.77
C ASN A 150 -6.37 -12.16 6.03
N VAL A 151 -7.02 -11.66 4.98
CA VAL A 151 -7.77 -10.40 5.01
C VAL A 151 -9.20 -10.67 5.48
N ALA A 152 -9.61 -10.01 6.56
CA ALA A 152 -10.96 -10.15 7.10
C ALA A 152 -12.01 -9.67 6.08
N ALA A 153 -13.06 -10.48 5.89
CA ALA A 153 -14.16 -10.18 4.99
C ALA A 153 -15.50 -10.68 5.54
N VAL A 154 -16.58 -10.22 4.91
CA VAL A 154 -17.93 -10.71 5.13
C VAL A 154 -18.61 -11.02 3.79
N VAL A 155 -19.43 -12.06 3.79
CA VAL A 155 -20.37 -12.35 2.70
C VAL A 155 -21.77 -12.05 3.17
N ILE A 156 -22.45 -11.14 2.48
CA ILE A 156 -23.88 -10.88 2.65
C ILE A 156 -24.62 -11.83 1.72
N ASP A 157 -25.53 -12.64 2.27
CA ASP A 157 -26.31 -13.60 1.49
C ASP A 157 -27.52 -12.92 0.84
N GLY A 158 -27.23 -12.02 -0.09
CA GLY A 158 -28.18 -11.21 -0.82
C GLY A 158 -27.59 -10.73 -2.16
N PRO A 159 -28.32 -9.87 -2.90
CA PRO A 159 -27.84 -9.30 -4.16
C PRO A 159 -26.80 -8.20 -3.94
N GLU A 160 -26.82 -7.54 -2.79
CA GLU A 160 -25.92 -6.44 -2.44
C GLU A 160 -24.72 -6.93 -1.61
N PRO A 161 -23.57 -6.22 -1.69
CA PRO A 161 -23.31 -5.12 -2.62
C PRO A 161 -23.15 -5.63 -4.06
N GLN A 162 -23.62 -4.87 -5.07
CA GLN A 162 -23.51 -5.28 -6.48
C GLN A 162 -22.06 -5.45 -6.96
N ARG A 163 -21.15 -4.65 -6.39
CA ARG A 163 -19.70 -4.76 -6.54
C ARG A 163 -19.09 -5.00 -5.18
N ALA A 164 -17.97 -5.71 -5.13
CA ALA A 164 -17.27 -5.92 -3.87
C ALA A 164 -16.86 -4.58 -3.26
N LEU A 165 -17.00 -4.43 -1.94
CA LEU A 165 -16.50 -3.25 -1.24
C LEU A 165 -15.09 -3.55 -0.74
N LEU A 166 -14.12 -2.70 -1.09
CA LEU A 166 -12.77 -2.76 -0.56
C LEU A 166 -12.72 -1.93 0.71
N GLY A 167 -12.94 -2.59 1.84
CA GLY A 167 -13.02 -1.95 3.16
C GLY A 167 -11.69 -1.82 3.90
N MET A 168 -11.77 -1.29 5.12
CA MET A 168 -10.62 -0.96 5.96
C MET A 168 -9.75 -2.16 6.36
N SER A 169 -10.27 -3.39 6.37
CA SER A 169 -9.45 -4.60 6.61
C SER A 169 -8.35 -4.79 5.56
N PHE A 170 -8.52 -4.22 4.36
CA PHE A 170 -7.48 -4.14 3.35
C PHE A 170 -6.84 -2.74 3.30
N LEU A 171 -7.66 -1.69 3.27
CA LEU A 171 -7.18 -0.31 3.07
C LEU A 171 -6.27 0.20 4.20
N ASN A 172 -6.37 -0.36 5.42
CA ASN A 172 -5.49 0.04 6.52
C ASN A 172 -4.00 -0.17 6.23
N ALA A 173 -3.66 -1.11 5.35
CA ALA A 173 -2.28 -1.36 4.92
C ALA A 173 -1.74 -0.30 3.94
N PHE A 174 -2.54 0.73 3.61
CA PHE A 174 -2.20 1.74 2.63
C PHE A 174 -2.28 3.15 3.22
N ASP A 175 -1.35 4.00 2.79
CA ASP A 175 -1.50 5.45 2.83
C ASP A 175 -2.32 5.88 1.62
N MET A 176 -3.40 6.62 1.88
CA MET A 176 -4.32 7.10 0.85
C MET A 176 -4.07 8.59 0.62
N GLU A 177 -3.68 8.96 -0.59
CA GLU A 177 -3.46 10.36 -0.96
C GLU A 177 -4.41 10.74 -2.10
N ARG A 178 -5.19 11.80 -1.94
CA ARG A 178 -6.01 12.36 -3.04
C ARG A 178 -5.25 13.49 -3.73
N LYS A 179 -5.08 13.39 -5.04
CA LYS A 179 -4.47 14.40 -5.91
C LYS A 179 -5.49 14.85 -6.96
N GLY A 180 -6.19 15.94 -6.66
CA GLY A 180 -7.37 16.34 -7.43
C GLY A 180 -8.45 15.26 -7.35
N GLU A 181 -8.89 14.76 -8.50
CA GLU A 181 -9.89 13.69 -8.57
C GLU A 181 -9.28 12.30 -8.35
N ARG A 182 -7.98 12.11 -8.60
CA ARG A 182 -7.27 10.81 -8.49
C ARG A 182 -6.98 10.44 -7.04
N MET A 183 -7.09 9.15 -6.73
CA MET A 183 -6.65 8.56 -5.45
C MET A 183 -5.42 7.69 -5.67
N ASP A 184 -4.37 7.93 -4.90
CA ASP A 184 -3.18 7.07 -4.83
C ASP A 184 -3.23 6.24 -3.55
N LEU A 185 -3.09 4.92 -3.68
CA LEU A 185 -2.90 3.99 -2.59
C LEU A 185 -1.43 3.56 -2.57
N ARG A 186 -0.70 3.88 -1.51
CA ARG A 186 0.69 3.46 -1.32
C ARG A 186 0.77 2.48 -0.15
N ARG A 187 1.41 1.33 -0.32
CA ARG A 187 1.55 0.38 0.79
C ARG A 187 2.35 1.02 1.94
N LYS A 188 1.83 0.90 3.17
CA LYS A 188 2.58 1.17 4.40
C LYS A 188 3.61 0.06 4.57
N PHE A 189 4.86 0.48 4.80
CA PHE A 189 6.09 -0.31 4.98
C PHE A 189 5.90 -1.82 5.24
#